data_AF-A0A350KMK2-F1
#
_entry.id   AF-A0A350KMK2-F1
#
_cell.length_a   1.000
_cell.length_b   1.000
_cell.length_c   1.000
_cell.angle_alpha   90.00
_cell.angle_beta   90.00
_cell.angle_gamma   90.00
#
_symmetry.space_group_name_H-M   'P 1'
#
loop_
_entity.id
_entity.type
_entity.pdbx_description
1 polymer ?
#
loop_
_entity_poly.entity_id
_entity_poly.type
_entity_poly.pdbx_seq_one_letter_code
_entity_poly.pdbx_strand_id
1 'polypeptide(L)'
;MLKLVLTLCLLSFPAAARYVPLNGMQRFSGLSRDEILQKRKAAMFQSTVFGGRSGYAPSAAVFQIDDGAPWIGAYQIACVGVGDTRDIGAGLSRESVGILNPELLFYINVPSYAFQSRGVPCSDDDYLIPYRVDYDSLRKRITARVGYSPLHRKTGRYDSVVLQDANARDLGYNYAFAAVADNVRFKNDSNLSNRIVQTSGFYHRGFSCGAPEGCNNYSPYETGYHLYLTDLPAELTVKLWKEYPRSENDPADMTYRMIFD
;
A
#
# COMPACT_ATOMS: atom_id res chain seq x y z
N MET A 1 8.30 -51.88 39.54
CA MET A 1 8.74 -51.52 38.17
C MET A 1 8.10 -50.19 37.81
N LEU A 2 8.94 -49.17 37.61
CA LEU A 2 8.56 -47.75 37.49
C LEU A 2 8.03 -47.46 36.07
N LYS A 3 6.80 -46.96 35.94
CA LYS A 3 6.24 -46.50 34.66
C LYS A 3 6.79 -45.10 34.36
N LEU A 4 7.65 -45.01 33.36
CA LEU A 4 8.14 -43.74 32.82
C LEU A 4 7.05 -43.15 31.92
N VAL A 5 6.35 -42.12 32.39
CA VAL A 5 5.44 -41.32 31.57
C VAL A 5 6.28 -40.28 30.84
N LEU A 6 6.45 -40.47 29.53
CA LEU A 6 7.14 -39.53 28.66
C LEU A 6 6.16 -38.41 28.28
N THR A 7 6.14 -37.32 29.05
CA THR A 7 5.40 -36.11 28.69
C THR A 7 6.11 -35.43 27.52
N LEU A 8 5.54 -35.55 26.32
CA LEU A 8 6.01 -34.86 25.13
C LEU A 8 5.67 -33.37 25.27
N CYS A 9 6.60 -32.57 25.79
CA CYS A 9 6.51 -31.12 25.69
C CYS A 9 6.68 -30.72 24.23
N LEU A 10 5.56 -30.52 23.52
CA LEU A 10 5.52 -29.80 22.26
C LEU A 10 5.92 -28.35 22.56
N LEU A 11 7.22 -28.07 22.41
CA LEU A 11 7.74 -26.70 22.35
C LEU A 11 7.15 -26.06 21.08
N SER A 12 6.06 -25.30 21.25
CA SER A 12 5.56 -24.40 20.23
C SER A 12 6.57 -23.27 20.06
N PHE A 13 7.53 -23.46 19.15
CA PHE A 13 8.35 -22.35 18.68
C PHE A 13 7.41 -21.25 18.19
N PRO A 14 7.59 -19.98 18.61
CA PRO A 14 6.80 -18.89 18.05
C PRO A 14 6.99 -18.91 16.54
N ALA A 15 5.89 -19.05 15.80
CA ALA A 15 5.94 -19.06 14.35
C ALA A 15 6.68 -17.79 13.89
N ALA A 16 7.85 -17.96 13.29
CA ALA A 16 8.59 -16.86 12.70
C ALA A 16 7.71 -16.16 11.67
N ALA A 17 7.87 -14.85 11.52
CA ALA A 17 7.18 -14.09 10.48
C ALA A 17 7.40 -14.78 9.12
N ARG A 18 6.31 -15.00 8.37
CA ARG A 18 6.33 -15.73 7.10
C ARG A 18 6.37 -14.75 5.95
N TYR A 19 7.22 -15.03 4.97
CA TYR A 19 7.26 -14.28 3.72
C TYR A 19 5.92 -14.35 2.99
N VAL A 20 5.48 -13.21 2.46
CA VAL A 20 4.30 -13.05 1.61
C VAL A 20 4.77 -12.73 0.19
N PRO A 21 4.50 -13.59 -0.81
CA PRO A 21 4.79 -13.29 -2.20
C PRO A 21 3.99 -12.09 -2.70
N LEU A 22 4.67 -11.16 -3.37
CA LEU A 22 4.01 -10.03 -4.04
C LEU A 22 3.78 -10.33 -5.52
N ASN A 23 2.58 -10.01 -5.98
CA ASN A 23 2.25 -9.96 -7.39
C ASN A 23 2.89 -8.73 -8.05
N GLY A 24 3.55 -8.95 -9.18
CA GLY A 24 4.08 -7.87 -10.00
C GLY A 24 2.98 -6.97 -10.56
N MET A 25 3.35 -5.73 -10.89
CA MET A 25 2.44 -4.79 -11.54
C MET A 25 1.94 -5.34 -12.88
N GLN A 26 0.73 -4.93 -13.26
CA GLN A 26 0.11 -5.30 -14.54
C GLN A 26 -0.43 -4.06 -15.24
N ARG A 27 -0.61 -4.16 -16.56
CA ARG A 27 -1.35 -3.16 -17.33
C ARG A 27 -2.85 -3.33 -17.09
N PHE A 28 -3.51 -2.26 -16.65
CA PHE A 28 -4.97 -2.19 -16.48
C PHE A 28 -5.66 -1.25 -17.47
N SER A 29 -4.93 -0.34 -18.14
CA SER A 29 -5.49 0.54 -19.16
C SER A 29 -6.26 -0.25 -20.23
N GLY A 30 -7.52 0.09 -20.44
CA GLY A 30 -8.40 -0.55 -21.42
C GLY A 30 -9.12 -1.82 -20.93
N LEU A 31 -8.83 -2.32 -19.72
CA LEU A 31 -9.58 -3.45 -19.16
C LEU A 31 -10.96 -3.00 -18.66
N SER A 32 -11.91 -3.94 -18.67
CA SER A 32 -13.17 -3.78 -17.95
C SER A 32 -12.98 -3.82 -16.43
N ARG A 33 -13.90 -3.21 -15.72
CA ARG A 33 -14.06 -3.32 -14.26
C ARG A 33 -14.13 -4.79 -13.85
N ASP A 34 -14.91 -5.60 -14.55
CA ASP A 34 -15.06 -7.02 -14.21
C ASP A 34 -13.74 -7.78 -14.30
N GLU A 35 -12.93 -7.57 -15.35
CA GLU A 35 -11.60 -8.18 -15.46
C GLU A 35 -10.69 -7.77 -14.29
N ILE A 36 -10.71 -6.50 -13.89
CA ILE A 36 -9.91 -6.00 -12.75
C ILE A 36 -10.41 -6.59 -11.43
N LEU A 37 -11.72 -6.68 -11.24
CA LEU A 37 -12.32 -7.29 -10.04
C LEU A 37 -12.03 -8.80 -9.96
N GLN A 38 -11.98 -9.51 -11.09
CA GLN A 38 -11.57 -10.91 -11.10
C GLN A 38 -10.09 -11.07 -10.72
N LYS A 39 -9.21 -10.18 -11.21
CA LYS A 39 -7.81 -10.15 -10.78
C LYS A 39 -7.68 -9.88 -9.28
N ARG A 40 -8.46 -8.94 -8.72
CA ARG A 40 -8.53 -8.68 -7.27
C ARG A 40 -8.96 -9.92 -6.49
N LYS A 41 -10.03 -10.59 -6.93
CA LYS A 41 -10.52 -11.83 -6.29
C LYS A 41 -9.47 -12.94 -6.33
N ALA A 42 -8.78 -13.11 -7.45
CA ALA A 42 -7.71 -14.08 -7.58
C ALA A 42 -6.54 -13.77 -6.63
N ALA A 43 -6.10 -12.52 -6.57
CA ALA A 43 -5.06 -12.09 -5.62
C ALA A 43 -5.46 -12.33 -4.16
N MET A 44 -6.72 -12.03 -3.82
CA MET A 44 -7.28 -12.31 -2.50
C MET A 44 -7.30 -13.80 -2.17
N PHE A 45 -7.72 -14.65 -3.11
CA PHE A 45 -7.72 -16.10 -2.93
C PHE A 45 -6.31 -16.67 -2.73
N GLN A 46 -5.32 -16.11 -3.44
CA GLN A 46 -3.91 -16.53 -3.36
C GLN A 46 -3.19 -15.97 -2.12
N SER A 47 -3.75 -14.97 -1.45
CA SER A 47 -3.17 -14.34 -0.27
C SER A 47 -2.94 -15.36 0.84
N THR A 48 -1.71 -15.43 1.35
CA THR A 48 -1.37 -16.28 2.51
C THR A 48 -1.85 -15.69 3.84
N VAL A 49 -2.26 -14.42 3.83
CA VAL A 49 -2.76 -13.70 5.01
C VAL A 49 -4.29 -13.68 5.04
N PHE A 50 -4.94 -13.45 3.88
CA PHE A 50 -6.37 -13.21 3.78
C PHE A 50 -7.13 -14.24 2.92
N GLY A 51 -6.45 -15.18 2.25
CA GLY A 51 -7.09 -16.14 1.34
C GLY A 51 -8.03 -17.14 1.99
N GLY A 52 -7.90 -17.36 3.31
CA GLY A 52 -8.85 -18.16 4.09
C GLY A 52 -10.22 -17.49 4.32
N ARG A 53 -10.42 -16.25 3.85
CA ARG A 53 -11.66 -15.50 4.08
C ARG A 53 -12.76 -15.98 3.13
N SER A 54 -13.64 -16.83 3.65
CA SER A 54 -14.81 -17.32 2.91
C SER A 54 -15.72 -16.17 2.47
N GLY A 55 -16.12 -16.18 1.19
CA GLY A 55 -17.09 -15.22 0.67
C GLY A 55 -16.56 -13.80 0.47
N TYR A 56 -15.24 -13.60 0.36
CA TYR A 56 -14.70 -12.29 -0.02
C TYR A 56 -15.31 -11.82 -1.36
N ALA A 57 -15.79 -10.58 -1.35
CA ALA A 57 -16.17 -9.83 -2.54
C ALA A 57 -15.51 -8.44 -2.47
N PRO A 58 -14.92 -7.94 -3.57
CA PRO A 58 -14.41 -6.59 -3.63
C PRO A 58 -15.48 -5.56 -3.26
N SER A 59 -15.17 -4.63 -2.37
CA SER A 59 -16.10 -3.61 -1.91
C SER A 59 -16.50 -2.68 -3.05
N ALA A 60 -17.80 -2.57 -3.35
CA ALA A 60 -18.31 -1.64 -4.35
C ALA A 60 -17.98 -0.17 -4.02
N ALA A 61 -17.82 0.16 -2.72
CA ALA A 61 -17.42 1.49 -2.28
C ALA A 61 -15.93 1.79 -2.52
N VAL A 62 -15.09 0.76 -2.67
CA VAL A 62 -13.66 0.89 -2.97
C VAL A 62 -13.40 0.80 -4.47
N PHE A 63 -14.08 -0.09 -5.18
CA PHE A 63 -13.84 -0.33 -6.60
C PHE A 63 -14.92 0.31 -7.49
N GLN A 64 -14.87 1.64 -7.60
CA GLN A 64 -15.76 2.49 -8.41
C GLN A 64 -15.15 2.78 -9.79
N ILE A 65 -14.62 1.74 -10.43
CA ILE A 65 -13.80 1.78 -11.64
C ILE A 65 -14.69 1.85 -12.89
N ASP A 66 -14.28 2.67 -13.87
CA ASP A 66 -14.93 2.71 -15.19
C ASP A 66 -14.27 1.75 -16.18
N ASP A 67 -15.09 1.12 -17.02
CA ASP A 67 -14.64 0.22 -18.09
C ASP A 67 -13.82 0.94 -19.15
N GLY A 68 -12.74 0.31 -19.61
CA GLY A 68 -11.96 0.77 -20.77
C GLY A 68 -11.16 2.05 -20.54
N ALA A 69 -11.33 2.73 -19.40
CA ALA A 69 -10.60 3.94 -19.09
C ALA A 69 -9.09 3.66 -18.93
N PRO A 70 -8.23 4.63 -19.29
CA PRO A 70 -6.81 4.52 -19.01
C PRO A 70 -6.57 4.46 -17.50
N TRP A 71 -5.46 3.85 -17.09
CA TRP A 71 -4.96 3.88 -15.71
C TRP A 71 -3.61 4.57 -15.70
N ILE A 72 -3.33 5.40 -14.70
CA ILE A 72 -2.04 6.10 -14.59
C ILE A 72 -0.88 5.08 -14.63
N GLY A 73 -0.02 5.19 -15.64
CA GLY A 73 1.15 4.35 -15.80
C GLY A 73 2.23 4.68 -14.75
N ALA A 74 2.84 3.66 -14.15
CA ALA A 74 3.87 3.83 -13.12
C ALA A 74 5.07 4.64 -13.62
N TYR A 75 5.56 4.32 -14.82
CA TYR A 75 6.60 5.09 -15.49
C TYR A 75 6.15 6.52 -15.83
N GLN A 76 4.88 6.71 -16.22
CA GLN A 76 4.37 8.02 -16.60
C GLN A 76 4.30 8.98 -15.41
N ILE A 77 3.82 8.51 -14.25
CA ILE A 77 3.76 9.34 -13.04
C ILE A 77 5.15 9.57 -12.42
N ALA A 78 6.01 8.55 -12.35
CA ALA A 78 7.32 8.69 -11.69
C ALA A 78 8.37 9.38 -12.59
N CYS A 79 8.47 8.96 -13.84
CA CYS A 79 9.58 9.35 -14.72
C CYS A 79 9.26 10.57 -15.57
N VAL A 80 8.13 10.57 -16.27
CA VAL A 80 7.77 11.66 -17.19
C VAL A 80 7.14 12.83 -16.42
N GLY A 81 6.22 12.51 -15.52
CA GLY A 81 5.36 13.48 -14.85
C GLY A 81 4.01 13.58 -15.55
N VAL A 82 2.94 13.68 -14.76
CA VAL A 82 1.56 13.67 -15.26
C VAL A 82 1.27 14.83 -16.21
N GLY A 83 1.87 16.00 -15.99
CA GLY A 83 1.67 17.18 -16.86
C GLY A 83 2.42 17.13 -18.19
N ASP A 84 3.47 16.30 -18.30
CA ASP A 84 4.37 16.26 -19.45
C ASP A 84 4.16 15.01 -20.33
N THR A 85 3.31 14.07 -19.90
CA THR A 85 3.05 12.85 -20.66
C THR A 85 2.04 13.05 -21.78
N ARG A 86 2.29 12.38 -22.91
CA ARG A 86 1.36 12.30 -24.05
C ARG A 86 0.44 11.09 -24.00
N ASP A 87 0.81 10.07 -23.23
CA ASP A 87 0.02 8.85 -23.03
C ASP A 87 0.16 8.41 -21.57
N ILE A 88 -0.72 8.96 -20.72
CA ILE A 88 -0.76 8.66 -19.28
C ILE A 88 -1.10 7.19 -18.98
N GLY A 89 -1.71 6.49 -19.94
CA GLY A 89 -2.13 5.09 -19.83
C GLY A 89 -1.08 4.06 -20.28
N ALA A 90 0.08 4.52 -20.74
CA ALA A 90 1.15 3.66 -21.25
C ALA A 90 1.77 2.76 -20.17
N GLY A 91 2.07 1.51 -20.53
CA GLY A 91 2.81 0.57 -19.69
C GLY A 91 2.00 -0.04 -18.54
N LEU A 92 2.71 -0.35 -17.45
CA LEU A 92 2.18 -0.94 -16.22
C LEU A 92 1.43 0.11 -15.39
N SER A 93 0.27 -0.26 -14.85
CA SER A 93 -0.59 0.67 -14.11
C SER A 93 -0.17 0.78 -12.65
N ARG A 94 -0.02 2.01 -12.13
CA ARG A 94 0.49 2.25 -10.77
C ARG A 94 -0.37 1.61 -9.68
N GLU A 95 -1.68 1.69 -9.85
CA GLU A 95 -2.66 1.17 -8.88
C GLU A 95 -2.80 -0.35 -8.92
N SER A 96 -2.22 -1.03 -9.92
CA SER A 96 -2.18 -2.50 -9.95
C SER A 96 -1.42 -3.08 -8.75
N VAL A 97 -0.49 -2.32 -8.17
CA VAL A 97 0.24 -2.69 -6.96
C VAL A 97 -0.72 -2.98 -5.80
N GLY A 98 -1.58 -2.01 -5.46
CA GLY A 98 -2.53 -2.16 -4.36
C GLY A 98 -3.61 -3.19 -4.67
N ILE A 99 -4.14 -3.17 -5.90
CA ILE A 99 -5.23 -4.07 -6.32
C ILE A 99 -4.79 -5.54 -6.27
N LEU A 100 -3.58 -5.85 -6.73
CA LEU A 100 -3.07 -7.22 -6.83
C LEU A 100 -2.38 -7.71 -5.55
N ASN A 101 -2.17 -6.87 -4.54
CA ASN A 101 -1.48 -7.24 -3.31
C ASN A 101 -2.30 -6.83 -2.09
N PRO A 102 -3.24 -7.65 -1.61
CA PRO A 102 -4.13 -7.30 -0.51
C PRO A 102 -3.43 -7.06 0.82
N GLU A 103 -2.22 -7.58 1.00
CA GLU A 103 -1.36 -7.37 2.17
C GLU A 103 -0.81 -5.96 2.27
N LEU A 104 -0.77 -5.22 1.17
CA LEU A 104 -0.40 -3.81 1.17
C LEU A 104 -1.57 -2.96 1.67
N LEU A 105 -1.88 -3.07 2.96
CA LEU A 105 -2.99 -2.35 3.61
C LEU A 105 -2.85 -0.84 3.45
N PHE A 106 -1.60 -0.36 3.53
CA PHE A 106 -1.18 0.92 2.98
C PHE A 106 -0.11 0.70 1.93
N TYR A 107 -0.20 1.40 0.81
CA TYR A 107 0.87 1.43 -0.19
C TYR A 107 1.22 2.86 -0.56
N ILE A 108 2.43 3.03 -1.07
CA ILE A 108 2.95 4.34 -1.43
C ILE A 108 2.37 4.75 -2.77
N ASN A 109 1.97 6.01 -2.87
CA ASN A 109 1.83 6.78 -4.09
C ASN A 109 2.97 7.80 -4.17
N VAL A 110 3.46 8.02 -5.39
CA VAL A 110 4.48 9.02 -5.67
C VAL A 110 3.79 10.27 -6.25
N PRO A 111 3.89 11.45 -5.61
CA PRO A 111 3.26 12.68 -6.10
C PRO A 111 4.02 13.24 -7.30
N SER A 112 3.92 12.55 -8.45
CA SER A 112 4.51 12.87 -9.75
C SER A 112 5.96 13.39 -9.68
N TYR A 113 6.93 12.50 -9.54
CA TYR A 113 8.34 12.89 -9.40
C TYR A 113 8.94 13.55 -10.65
N ALA A 114 8.47 13.17 -11.85
CA ALA A 114 8.90 13.76 -13.12
C ALA A 114 10.44 13.81 -13.29
N PHE A 115 11.13 12.70 -13.03
CA PHE A 115 12.60 12.67 -13.06
C PHE A 115 13.21 13.11 -14.40
N GLN A 116 12.59 12.75 -15.53
CA GLN A 116 13.12 13.08 -16.85
C GLN A 116 13.08 14.58 -17.14
N SER A 117 12.01 15.29 -16.75
CA SER A 117 11.94 16.74 -16.92
C SER A 117 12.96 17.48 -16.03
N ARG A 118 13.49 16.80 -15.00
CA ARG A 118 14.59 17.28 -14.14
C ARG A 118 15.97 16.81 -14.60
N GLY A 119 16.08 16.09 -15.72
CA GLY A 119 17.34 15.55 -16.23
C GLY A 119 17.91 14.38 -15.39
N VAL A 120 17.08 13.72 -14.59
CA VAL A 120 17.50 12.62 -13.72
C VAL A 120 17.07 11.28 -14.35
N PRO A 121 17.96 10.26 -14.41
CA PRO A 121 17.58 8.92 -14.87
C PRO A 121 16.43 8.33 -14.05
N CYS A 122 15.61 7.47 -14.65
CA CYS A 122 14.50 6.80 -13.95
C CYS A 122 14.58 5.27 -14.12
N SER A 123 14.23 4.54 -13.08
CA SER A 123 14.16 3.06 -13.05
C SER A 123 12.94 2.58 -12.26
N ASP A 124 12.70 1.27 -12.26
CA ASP A 124 11.56 0.69 -11.55
C ASP A 124 11.68 0.81 -10.01
N ASP A 125 12.89 1.01 -9.48
CA ASP A 125 13.11 1.29 -8.06
C ASP A 125 12.44 2.60 -7.61
N ASP A 126 12.29 3.55 -8.54
CA ASP A 126 11.68 4.85 -8.29
C ASP A 126 10.17 4.80 -8.07
N TYR A 127 9.54 3.65 -8.35
CA TYR A 127 8.13 3.45 -8.07
C TYR A 127 7.87 3.22 -6.59
N LEU A 128 8.90 2.92 -5.79
CA LEU A 128 8.83 2.65 -4.35
C LEU A 128 7.83 1.53 -4.01
N ILE A 129 7.85 0.45 -4.81
CA ILE A 129 7.07 -0.75 -4.52
C ILE A 129 7.83 -1.54 -3.44
N PRO A 130 7.16 -2.02 -2.37
CA PRO A 130 7.82 -2.85 -1.39
C PRO A 130 8.50 -4.07 -2.04
N TYR A 131 9.76 -4.34 -1.70
CA TYR A 131 10.49 -5.48 -2.24
C TYR A 131 10.28 -6.75 -1.40
N ARG A 132 9.78 -6.60 -0.16
CA ARG A 132 9.52 -7.71 0.76
C ARG A 132 8.34 -7.39 1.66
N VAL A 133 7.48 -8.40 1.83
CA VAL A 133 6.42 -8.39 2.83
C VAL A 133 6.52 -9.65 3.68
N ASP A 134 6.41 -9.49 4.99
CA ASP A 134 6.34 -10.59 5.95
C ASP A 134 5.09 -10.45 6.82
N TYR A 135 4.47 -11.57 7.22
CA TYR A 135 3.33 -11.62 8.12
C TYR A 135 3.65 -12.41 9.39
N ASP A 136 3.45 -11.76 10.54
CA ASP A 136 3.52 -12.33 11.88
C ASP A 136 2.10 -12.54 12.41
N SER A 137 1.64 -13.78 12.40
CA SER A 137 0.28 -14.14 12.82
C SER A 137 0.06 -14.01 14.33
N LEU A 138 1.11 -14.18 15.15
CA LEU A 138 1.02 -14.05 16.60
C LEU A 138 0.79 -12.59 17.00
N ARG A 139 1.46 -11.67 16.30
CA ARG A 139 1.32 -10.22 16.54
C ARG A 139 0.27 -9.55 15.65
N LYS A 140 -0.37 -10.30 14.75
CA LYS A 140 -1.26 -9.78 13.70
C LYS A 140 -0.62 -8.58 13.00
N ARG A 141 0.60 -8.79 12.48
CA ARG A 141 1.41 -7.72 11.92
C ARG A 141 1.92 -8.06 10.54
N ILE A 142 1.65 -7.20 9.58
CA ILE A 142 2.28 -7.21 8.26
C ILE A 142 3.45 -6.20 8.30
N THR A 143 4.61 -6.58 7.80
CA THR A 143 5.78 -5.70 7.64
C THR A 143 6.15 -5.61 6.17
N ALA A 144 6.06 -4.41 5.59
CA ALA A 144 6.49 -4.11 4.23
C ALA A 144 7.81 -3.35 4.24
N ARG A 145 8.78 -3.78 3.43
CA ARG A 145 10.10 -3.14 3.28
C ARG A 145 10.20 -2.45 1.93
N VAL A 146 10.61 -1.20 1.94
CA VAL A 146 10.70 -0.32 0.77
C VAL A 146 12.13 0.18 0.64
N GLY A 147 12.76 -0.09 -0.49
CA GLY A 147 14.10 0.42 -0.80
C GLY A 147 14.01 1.88 -1.22
N TYR A 148 14.27 2.80 -0.29
CA TYR A 148 14.25 4.24 -0.51
C TYR A 148 15.67 4.80 -0.74
N SER A 149 16.68 4.14 -0.21
CA SER A 149 18.10 4.43 -0.39
C SER A 149 18.52 4.70 -1.84
N PRO A 150 18.10 3.90 -2.85
CA PRO A 150 18.44 4.18 -4.26
C PRO A 150 17.92 5.54 -4.73
N LEU A 151 16.67 5.87 -4.38
CA LEU A 151 16.06 7.16 -4.71
C LEU A 151 16.82 8.31 -4.04
N HIS A 152 17.11 8.19 -2.73
CA HIS A 152 17.83 9.23 -2.00
C HIS A 152 19.24 9.47 -2.56
N ARG A 153 20.00 8.41 -2.88
CA ARG A 153 21.32 8.54 -3.52
C ARG A 153 21.24 9.21 -4.88
N LYS A 154 20.16 8.98 -5.63
CA LYS A 154 19.93 9.54 -6.96
C LYS A 154 19.59 11.03 -6.89
N THR A 155 18.74 11.46 -5.97
CA THR A 155 18.20 12.83 -5.92
C THR A 155 18.91 13.73 -4.90
N GLY A 156 19.64 13.14 -3.95
CA GLY A 156 20.23 13.84 -2.80
C GLY A 156 19.18 14.40 -1.83
N ARG A 157 17.92 13.96 -1.92
CA ARG A 157 16.78 14.52 -1.18
C ARG A 157 15.86 13.41 -0.67
N TYR A 158 15.04 13.74 0.32
CA TYR A 158 13.90 12.92 0.72
C TYR A 158 12.65 13.46 0.03
N ASP A 159 12.37 12.95 -1.16
CA ASP A 159 11.13 13.21 -1.89
C ASP A 159 9.91 12.72 -1.10
N SER A 160 8.85 13.51 -1.12
CA SER A 160 7.65 13.16 -0.38
C SER A 160 6.93 11.96 -0.96
N VAL A 161 6.22 11.22 -0.11
CA VAL A 161 5.31 10.14 -0.50
C VAL A 161 3.93 10.36 0.12
N VAL A 162 2.91 9.73 -0.46
CA VAL A 162 1.54 9.76 0.06
C VAL A 162 1.05 8.34 0.19
N LEU A 163 0.50 7.98 1.34
CA LEU A 163 -0.06 6.64 1.53
C LEU A 163 -1.45 6.51 0.91
N GLN A 164 -1.80 5.30 0.49
CA GLN A 164 -3.10 4.92 -0.05
C GLN A 164 -3.64 3.73 0.74
N ASP A 165 -4.90 3.78 1.19
CA ASP A 165 -5.47 2.85 2.18
C ASP A 165 -6.66 2.01 1.65
N ALA A 166 -6.83 1.96 0.33
CA ALA A 166 -7.94 1.25 -0.32
C ALA A 166 -8.03 -0.22 0.12
N ASN A 167 -6.90 -0.89 0.32
CA ASN A 167 -6.87 -2.27 0.80
C ASN A 167 -7.33 -2.41 2.26
N ALA A 168 -6.93 -1.50 3.14
CA ALA A 168 -7.42 -1.47 4.51
C ALA A 168 -8.96 -1.33 4.53
N ARG A 169 -9.47 -0.36 3.76
CA ARG A 169 -10.92 -0.13 3.63
C ARG A 169 -11.66 -1.31 3.02
N ASP A 170 -11.15 -1.91 1.95
CA ASP A 170 -11.75 -3.08 1.29
C ASP A 170 -11.85 -4.28 2.23
N LEU A 171 -10.85 -4.47 3.10
CA LEU A 171 -10.83 -5.56 4.07
C LEU A 171 -11.65 -5.25 5.34
N GLY A 172 -12.19 -4.04 5.46
CA GLY A 172 -13.04 -3.59 6.56
C GLY A 172 -12.28 -3.01 7.76
N TYR A 173 -10.99 -2.68 7.61
CA TYR A 173 -10.25 -1.91 8.61
C TYR A 173 -10.57 -0.43 8.39
N ASN A 174 -11.57 0.06 9.12
CA ASN A 174 -12.17 1.37 8.90
C ASN A 174 -11.41 2.53 9.55
N TYR A 175 -10.49 2.26 10.48
CA TYR A 175 -9.78 3.30 11.24
C TYR A 175 -8.30 2.98 11.36
N ALA A 176 -7.47 4.04 11.36
CA ALA A 176 -6.02 3.95 11.35
C ALA A 176 -5.35 4.99 12.25
N PHE A 177 -4.20 4.64 12.84
CA PHE A 177 -3.34 5.55 13.61
C PHE A 177 -1.88 5.08 13.56
N ALA A 178 -0.93 5.97 13.31
CA ALA A 178 0.50 5.68 13.34
C ALA A 178 1.03 5.77 14.77
N ALA A 179 1.25 4.60 15.38
CA ALA A 179 1.81 4.48 16.72
C ALA A 179 3.33 4.66 16.77
N VAL A 180 4.01 4.52 15.62
CA VAL A 180 5.44 4.80 15.44
C VAL A 180 5.61 5.57 14.15
N ALA A 181 6.43 6.62 14.17
CA ALA A 181 6.77 7.47 13.03
C ALA A 181 8.25 7.93 13.14
N ASP A 182 9.16 6.96 13.22
CA ASP A 182 10.58 7.24 13.38
C ASP A 182 11.19 7.67 12.05
N ASN A 183 11.91 8.80 12.06
CA ASN A 183 12.47 9.44 10.87
C ASN A 183 11.42 9.77 9.79
N VAL A 184 10.18 10.02 10.21
CA VAL A 184 9.05 10.40 9.36
C VAL A 184 8.52 11.75 9.81
N ARG A 185 8.32 12.65 8.84
CA ARG A 185 7.68 13.95 9.07
C ARG A 185 6.45 14.09 8.18
N PHE A 186 5.28 14.20 8.78
CA PHE A 186 4.06 14.52 8.04
C PHE A 186 4.07 15.97 7.55
N LYS A 187 3.48 16.20 6.38
CA LYS A 187 3.37 17.55 5.80
C LYS A 187 2.44 18.46 6.59
N ASN A 188 1.35 17.89 7.11
CA ASN A 188 0.27 18.64 7.76
C ASN A 188 0.21 18.30 9.25
N ASP A 189 -0.24 19.27 10.06
CA ASP A 189 -0.40 19.07 11.49
C ASP A 189 -1.45 18.01 11.79
N SER A 190 -2.59 18.00 11.07
CA SER A 190 -3.60 16.95 11.22
C SER A 190 -3.21 15.72 10.40
N ASN A 191 -2.67 14.68 11.03
CA ASN A 191 -2.07 13.54 10.33
C ASN A 191 -2.23 12.20 11.06
N LEU A 192 -1.72 11.14 10.44
CA LEU A 192 -1.89 9.78 10.93
C LEU A 192 -1.26 9.52 12.32
N SER A 193 -0.30 10.33 12.77
CA SER A 193 0.39 10.13 14.06
C SER A 193 -0.21 10.88 15.25
N ASN A 194 -1.22 11.72 15.03
CA ASN A 194 -1.83 12.50 16.12
C ASN A 194 -3.36 12.54 16.11
N ARG A 195 -4.00 11.79 15.21
CA ARG A 195 -5.43 11.51 15.28
C ARG A 195 -5.74 10.14 14.68
N ILE A 196 -6.82 9.53 15.15
CA ILE A 196 -7.42 8.38 14.50
C ILE A 196 -8.08 8.86 13.20
N VAL A 197 -7.66 8.30 12.07
CA VAL A 197 -8.16 8.62 10.73
C VAL A 197 -9.11 7.52 10.27
N GLN A 198 -10.23 7.89 9.66
CA GLN A 198 -11.11 6.94 8.99
C GLN A 198 -10.54 6.60 7.61
N THR A 199 -10.39 5.32 7.31
CA THR A 199 -9.92 4.90 5.98
C THR A 199 -10.97 5.21 4.93
N SER A 200 -10.57 5.90 3.86
CA SER A 200 -11.52 6.45 2.89
C SER A 200 -11.12 6.20 1.43
N GLY A 201 -10.00 5.52 1.17
CA GLY A 201 -9.50 5.25 -0.17
C GLY A 201 -10.44 4.45 -1.07
N PHE A 202 -10.47 4.80 -2.34
CA PHE A 202 -11.19 4.11 -3.40
C PHE A 202 -10.54 4.39 -4.75
N TYR A 203 -10.78 3.48 -5.70
CA TYR A 203 -10.42 3.65 -7.10
C TYR A 203 -11.62 4.16 -7.89
N HIS A 204 -11.40 5.16 -8.73
CA HIS A 204 -12.43 5.71 -9.60
C HIS A 204 -11.85 6.36 -10.84
N ARG A 205 -12.70 6.71 -11.79
CA ARG A 205 -12.32 7.60 -12.88
C ARG A 205 -12.30 9.06 -12.42
N GLY A 206 -11.15 9.70 -12.54
CA GLY A 206 -10.95 11.10 -12.19
C GLY A 206 -10.08 11.84 -13.21
N PHE A 207 -10.04 13.17 -13.09
CA PHE A 207 -9.34 14.05 -14.04
C PHE A 207 -7.94 14.47 -13.56
N SER A 208 -7.50 14.03 -12.38
CA SER A 208 -6.19 14.44 -11.82
C SER A 208 -4.98 13.98 -12.65
N CYS A 209 -5.20 13.08 -13.60
CA CYS A 209 -4.19 12.60 -14.53
C CYS A 209 -4.07 13.40 -15.83
N GLY A 210 -4.86 14.47 -15.99
CA GLY A 210 -4.75 15.39 -17.13
C GLY A 210 -5.32 14.87 -18.47
N ALA A 211 -5.77 13.61 -18.55
CA ALA A 211 -6.45 13.09 -19.72
C ALA A 211 -7.82 13.80 -19.92
N PRO A 212 -8.21 14.16 -21.17
CA PRO A 212 -9.49 14.85 -21.43
C PRO A 212 -10.70 14.09 -20.93
N GLU A 213 -10.66 12.77 -21.08
CA GLU A 213 -11.69 11.84 -20.64
C GLU A 213 -11.43 11.34 -19.21
N GLY A 214 -10.38 11.80 -18.53
CA GLY A 214 -9.95 11.25 -17.25
C GLY A 214 -9.38 9.84 -17.34
N CYS A 215 -8.99 9.30 -16.19
CA CYS A 215 -8.41 7.97 -16.05
C CYS A 215 -8.84 7.36 -14.71
N ASN A 216 -8.81 6.04 -14.63
CA ASN A 216 -8.91 5.34 -13.35
C ASN A 216 -7.66 5.62 -12.50
N ASN A 217 -7.87 6.05 -11.27
CA ASN A 217 -6.86 6.39 -10.29
C ASN A 217 -7.39 6.14 -8.86
N TYR A 218 -6.60 6.50 -7.85
CA TYR A 218 -6.98 6.49 -6.46
C TYR A 218 -7.42 7.86 -5.95
N SER A 219 -8.43 7.87 -5.09
CA SER A 219 -8.89 9.01 -4.30
C SER A 219 -9.38 8.58 -2.91
N PRO A 220 -9.61 9.50 -1.97
CA PRO A 220 -9.21 10.89 -2.01
C PRO A 220 -7.70 11.05 -1.81
N TYR A 221 -7.17 12.22 -2.16
CA TYR A 221 -5.87 12.63 -1.66
C TYR A 221 -5.99 12.96 -0.16
N GLU A 222 -5.66 12.01 0.70
CA GLU A 222 -5.70 12.22 2.15
C GLU A 222 -4.46 13.00 2.60
N THR A 223 -4.64 14.28 2.89
CA THR A 223 -3.54 15.19 3.29
C THR A 223 -2.82 14.73 4.55
N GLY A 224 -3.49 14.01 5.46
CA GLY A 224 -2.89 13.41 6.65
C GLY A 224 -1.97 12.21 6.37
N TYR A 225 -1.91 11.73 5.13
CA TYR A 225 -1.03 10.65 4.68
C TYR A 225 0.19 11.14 3.90
N HIS A 226 0.32 12.45 3.66
CA HIS A 226 1.47 13.03 2.98
C HIS A 226 2.63 13.18 3.97
N LEU A 227 3.75 12.51 3.68
CA LEU A 227 4.93 12.50 4.53
C LEU A 227 6.24 12.65 3.76
N TYR A 228 7.28 13.01 4.50
CA TYR A 228 8.67 13.03 4.10
C TYR A 228 9.44 12.10 5.04
N LEU A 229 10.50 11.47 4.53
CA LEU A 229 11.51 10.86 5.40
C LEU A 229 12.50 11.94 5.84
N THR A 230 13.11 11.76 7.01
CA THR A 230 14.16 12.68 7.52
C THR A 230 15.52 12.01 7.64
N ASP A 231 15.54 10.67 7.73
CA ASP A 231 16.75 9.85 7.78
C ASP A 231 16.42 8.41 7.35
N LEU A 232 17.43 7.57 7.10
CA LEU A 232 17.28 6.13 6.86
C LEU A 232 18.11 5.31 7.87
N PRO A 233 17.58 4.19 8.40
CA PRO A 233 16.25 3.66 8.12
C PRO A 233 15.13 4.50 8.76
N ALA A 234 13.96 4.52 8.11
CA ALA A 234 12.75 5.12 8.67
C ALA A 234 11.68 4.05 8.92
N GLU A 235 10.79 4.32 9.88
CA GLU A 235 9.73 3.41 10.25
C GLU A 235 8.39 4.13 10.44
N LEU A 236 7.34 3.53 9.87
CA LEU A 236 5.96 3.88 10.19
C LEU A 236 5.19 2.63 10.59
N THR A 237 4.69 2.57 11.82
CA THR A 237 3.82 1.48 12.29
C THR A 237 2.41 1.98 12.51
N VAL A 238 1.47 1.49 11.70
CA VAL A 238 0.06 1.86 11.70
C VAL A 238 -0.78 0.78 12.38
N LYS A 239 -1.50 1.17 13.43
CA LYS A 239 -2.58 0.38 14.03
C LYS A 239 -3.85 0.53 13.19
N LEU A 240 -4.55 -0.58 12.97
CA LEU A 240 -5.78 -0.65 12.19
C LEU A 240 -6.90 -1.28 13.00
N TRP A 241 -8.10 -0.69 12.94
CA TRP A 241 -9.30 -1.19 13.62
C TRP A 241 -10.47 -1.28 12.66
N LYS A 242 -11.33 -2.28 12.87
CA LYS A 242 -12.61 -2.40 12.16
C LYS A 242 -13.67 -1.48 12.74
N GLU A 243 -13.70 -1.36 14.06
CA GLU A 243 -14.60 -0.47 14.81
C GLU A 243 -13.81 0.73 15.37
N TYR A 244 -14.50 1.83 15.64
CA TYR A 244 -13.84 3.02 16.17
C TYR A 244 -13.24 2.69 17.56
N PRO A 245 -11.92 2.84 17.78
CA PRO A 245 -11.32 2.52 19.07
C PRO A 245 -11.63 3.61 20.10
N ARG A 246 -11.58 3.28 21.40
CA ARG A 246 -11.84 4.28 22.47
C ARG A 246 -10.67 5.26 22.60
N SER A 247 -9.48 4.83 22.21
CA SER A 247 -8.27 5.66 22.12
C SER A 247 -7.26 5.02 21.16
N GLU A 248 -6.25 5.78 20.73
CA GLU A 248 -5.13 5.33 19.93
C GLU A 248 -4.28 4.22 20.60
N ASN A 249 -4.44 4.06 21.91
CA ASN A 249 -3.75 3.05 22.71
C ASN A 249 -4.46 1.69 22.72
N ASP A 250 -5.72 1.60 22.29
CA ASP A 250 -6.45 0.33 22.24
C ASP A 250 -5.71 -0.71 21.35
N PRO A 251 -5.85 -2.01 21.64
CA PRO A 251 -5.29 -3.07 20.80
C PRO A 251 -5.83 -2.99 19.37
N ALA A 252 -4.96 -3.15 18.38
CA ALA A 252 -5.35 -3.13 16.97
C ALA A 252 -5.87 -4.49 16.50
N ASP A 253 -6.79 -4.48 15.53
CA ASP A 253 -7.20 -5.70 14.82
C ASP A 253 -6.10 -6.22 13.89
N MET A 254 -5.28 -5.30 13.37
CA MET A 254 -4.11 -5.56 12.55
C MET A 254 -3.11 -4.43 12.73
N THR A 255 -1.82 -4.74 12.63
CA THR A 255 -0.75 -3.72 12.58
C THR A 255 -0.06 -3.79 11.23
N TYR A 256 0.15 -2.64 10.58
CA TYR A 256 0.87 -2.52 9.32
C TYR A 256 2.13 -1.70 9.53
N ARG A 257 3.30 -2.32 9.37
CA ARG A 257 4.61 -1.68 9.56
C ARG A 257 5.30 -1.49 8.22
N MET A 258 5.70 -0.27 7.92
CA MET A 258 6.55 0.07 6.80
C MET A 258 7.95 0.40 7.29
N ILE A 259 8.96 -0.22 6.68
CA ILE A 259 10.37 0.06 6.91
C ILE A 259 10.94 0.59 5.60
N PHE A 260 11.55 1.77 5.65
CA PHE A 260 12.25 2.38 4.54
C PHE A 260 13.75 2.21 4.76
N ASP A 261 14.45 1.58 3.82
CA ASP A 261 15.89 1.33 3.88
C ASP A 261 16.66 1.91 2.69
#